data_AF-A0A485A2N2-F1
#
_entry.id   AF-A0A485A2N2-F1
#
_cell.length_a   1.000
_cell.length_b   1.000
_cell.length_c   1.000
_cell.angle_alpha   90.00
_cell.angle_beta   90.00
_cell.angle_gamma   90.00
#
_symmetry.space_group_name_H-M   'P 1'
#
loop_
_entity.id
_entity.type
_entity.pdbx_description
1 polymer ?
#
loop_
_entity_poly.entity_id
_entity_poly.type
_entity_poly.pdbx_seq_one_letter_code
_entity_poly.pdbx_strand_id
1 'polypeptide(L)'
;MPYEVARNSLNSILNRKGINTLPAVQEGRTYAVWHSFYNSPYNVLAIQEFGKWFYPEQFKDIDTQKTMDTLYKDFLAIEPSGTYWVGPQADKK
;
A
#
# COMPACT_ATOMS: atom_id res chain seq x y z
N MET A 1 7.11 3.50 -10.32
CA MET A 1 8.23 3.43 -9.36
C MET A 1 8.35 1.98 -8.88
N PRO A 2 9.57 1.40 -8.77
CA PRO A 2 9.77 0.07 -8.22
C PRO A 2 9.40 -0.01 -6.72
N TYR A 3 9.00 -1.19 -6.23
CA TYR A 3 8.57 -1.39 -4.84
C TYR A 3 9.60 -0.93 -3.81
N GLU A 4 10.87 -1.31 -3.99
CA GLU A 4 11.96 -0.93 -3.09
C GLU A 4 12.14 0.59 -2.98
N VAL A 5 11.98 1.31 -4.09
CA VAL A 5 12.07 2.77 -4.10
C VAL A 5 10.92 3.38 -3.32
N ALA A 6 9.70 2.87 -3.51
CA ALA A 6 8.52 3.31 -2.75
C ALA A 6 8.68 3.02 -1.24
N ARG A 7 9.17 1.83 -0.88
CA ARG A 7 9.39 1.44 0.51
C ARG A 7 10.49 2.27 1.18
N ASN A 8 11.59 2.52 0.49
CA ASN A 8 12.65 3.39 1.00
C ASN A 8 12.17 4.83 1.21
N SER A 9 11.33 5.35 0.31
CA SER A 9 10.71 6.67 0.50
C SER A 9 9.83 6.73 1.75
N LEU A 10 9.06 5.68 2.04
CA LEU A 10 8.28 5.58 3.28
C LEU A 10 9.22 5.56 4.50
N ASN A 11 10.28 4.76 4.49
CA ASN A 11 11.25 4.70 5.60
C ASN A 11 11.85 6.08 5.92
N SER A 12 12.18 6.90 4.91
CA SER A 12 12.65 8.28 5.13
C SER A 12 11.62 9.14 5.86
N ILE A 13 10.33 9.00 5.55
CA ILE A 13 9.23 9.72 6.20
C ILE A 13 9.00 9.25 7.64
N LEU A 14 9.16 7.95 7.90
CA LEU A 14 8.99 7.35 9.23
C LEU A 14 10.10 7.75 10.20
N ASN A 15 11.29 8.08 9.70
CA ASN A 15 12.44 8.52 10.50
C ASN A 15 12.34 9.98 11.02
N ARG A 16 11.29 10.72 10.64
CA ARG A 16 11.10 12.10 11.12
C ARG A 16 10.91 12.14 12.64
N LYS A 17 11.53 13.13 13.29
CA LYS A 17 11.42 13.35 14.75
C LYS A 17 9.95 13.40 15.16
N GLY A 18 9.57 12.57 16.14
CA GLY A 18 8.20 12.45 16.65
C GLY A 18 7.35 11.42 15.92
N ILE A 19 7.50 11.28 14.59
CA ILE A 19 6.87 10.16 13.86
C ILE A 19 7.52 8.84 14.26
N ASN A 20 8.85 8.83 14.35
CA ASN A 20 9.64 7.65 14.73
C ASN A 20 9.35 7.11 16.14
N THR A 21 8.69 7.88 17.00
CA THR A 21 8.33 7.47 18.37
C THR A 21 6.95 6.83 18.46
N LEU A 22 6.16 6.80 17.38
CA LEU A 22 4.83 6.20 17.39
C LEU A 22 4.94 4.68 17.54
N PRO A 23 4.11 4.03 18.38
CA PRO A 23 4.11 2.57 18.53
C PRO A 23 3.90 1.84 17.20
N ALA A 24 3.02 2.35 16.33
CA ALA A 24 2.82 1.80 14.99
C ALA A 24 4.10 1.75 14.14
N VAL A 25 5.00 2.73 14.31
CA VAL A 25 6.30 2.75 13.63
C VAL A 25 7.27 1.76 14.24
N GLN A 26 7.32 1.69 15.57
CA GLN A 26 8.20 0.76 16.30
C GLN A 26 7.79 -0.72 16.10
N GLU A 27 6.50 -0.98 15.95
CA GLU A 27 5.93 -2.32 15.77
C GLU A 27 5.76 -2.69 14.29
N GLY A 28 6.36 -1.93 13.36
CA GLY A 28 6.36 -2.26 11.93
C GLY A 28 5.02 -2.11 11.21
N ARG A 29 3.96 -1.65 11.88
CA ARG A 29 2.62 -1.41 11.32
C ARG A 29 2.54 -0.07 10.59
N THR A 30 3.38 0.08 9.57
CA THR A 30 3.46 1.30 8.74
C THR A 30 3.26 0.99 7.27
N TYR A 31 2.45 1.84 6.64
CA TYR A 31 1.97 1.64 5.29
C TYR A 31 2.02 2.96 4.54
N ALA A 32 2.11 2.91 3.22
CA ALA A 32 1.85 4.07 2.38
C ALA A 32 0.89 3.69 1.27
N VAL A 33 0.10 4.66 0.84
CA VAL A 33 -0.87 4.54 -0.24
C VAL A 33 -0.74 5.75 -1.15
N TRP A 34 -0.96 5.56 -2.45
CA TRP A 34 -0.86 6.63 -3.43
C TRP A 34 -1.92 7.70 -3.17
N HIS A 35 -1.47 8.96 -3.00
CA HIS A 35 -2.34 10.02 -2.53
C HIS A 35 -3.51 10.29 -3.47
N SER A 36 -3.32 10.23 -4.79
CA SER A 36 -4.35 10.57 -5.78
C SER A 36 -5.60 9.66 -5.74
N PHE A 37 -5.58 8.54 -4.99
CA PHE A 37 -6.82 7.82 -4.67
C PHE A 37 -7.82 8.68 -3.88
N TYR A 38 -7.40 9.77 -3.24
CA TYR A 38 -8.31 10.69 -2.53
C TYR A 38 -9.42 11.28 -3.41
N ASN A 39 -9.18 11.38 -4.73
CA ASN A 39 -10.12 11.95 -5.70
C ASN A 39 -10.12 11.17 -7.02
N SER A 40 -9.95 9.84 -6.95
CA SER A 40 -10.00 8.96 -8.10
C SER A 40 -11.05 7.87 -7.88
N PRO A 41 -11.82 7.48 -8.92
CA PRO A 41 -12.72 6.33 -8.83
C PRO A 41 -11.98 5.00 -8.63
N TYR A 42 -10.64 4.97 -8.74
CA TYR A 42 -9.84 3.76 -8.45
C TYR A 42 -9.61 3.56 -6.95
N ASN A 43 -10.23 4.39 -6.10
CA ASN A 43 -10.13 4.34 -4.65
C ASN A 43 -10.53 2.99 -4.03
N VAL A 44 -11.26 2.12 -4.75
CA VAL A 44 -11.53 0.75 -4.32
C VAL A 44 -10.25 -0.04 -4.01
N LEU A 45 -9.14 0.25 -4.71
CA LEU A 45 -7.83 -0.36 -4.45
C LEU A 45 -7.30 0.05 -3.08
N ALA A 46 -7.44 1.32 -2.71
CA ALA A 46 -7.05 1.81 -1.37
C ALA A 46 -7.96 1.22 -0.27
N ILE A 47 -9.26 1.08 -0.55
CA ILE A 47 -10.22 0.46 0.38
C ILE A 47 -9.83 -1.00 0.66
N GLN A 48 -9.49 -1.77 -0.37
CA GLN A 48 -9.05 -3.16 -0.20
C GLN A 48 -7.75 -3.26 0.60
N GLU A 49 -6.75 -2.42 0.31
CA GLU A 49 -5.50 -2.40 1.07
C GLU A 49 -5.73 -2.03 2.54
N PHE A 50 -6.57 -1.03 2.84
CA PHE A 50 -6.92 -0.69 4.21
C PHE A 50 -7.61 -1.86 4.93
N GLY A 51 -8.52 -2.55 4.25
CA GLY A 51 -9.15 -3.77 4.78
C GLY A 51 -8.12 -4.84 5.14
N LYS A 52 -7.17 -5.12 4.25
CA LYS A 52 -6.07 -6.07 4.47
C LYS A 52 -5.15 -5.66 5.61
N TRP A 53 -4.86 -4.38 5.77
CA TRP A 53 -3.98 -3.89 6.83
C TRP A 53 -4.65 -3.92 8.20
N PHE A 54 -5.95 -3.65 8.26
CA PHE A 54 -6.70 -3.62 9.52
C PHE A 54 -7.13 -5.02 9.97
N TYR A 55 -7.48 -5.90 9.02
CA TYR A 55 -8.07 -7.20 9.29
C TYR A 55 -7.45 -8.29 8.40
N PRO A 56 -6.14 -8.58 8.55
CA PRO A 56 -5.41 -9.46 7.64
C PRO A 56 -6.02 -10.86 7.54
N GLU A 57 -6.55 -11.42 8.63
CA GLU A 57 -7.17 -12.75 8.64
C GLU A 57 -8.51 -12.78 7.88
N GLN A 58 -9.33 -11.74 8.05
CA GLN A 58 -10.64 -11.63 7.39
C GLN A 58 -10.51 -11.27 5.91
N PHE A 59 -9.42 -10.58 5.53
CA PHE A 59 -9.16 -10.13 4.16
C PHE A 59 -8.11 -10.99 3.44
N LYS A 60 -7.73 -12.15 3.99
CA LYS A 60 -6.72 -13.05 3.40
C LYS A 60 -7.00 -13.46 1.96
N ASP A 61 -8.29 -13.52 1.58
CA ASP A 61 -8.73 -13.93 0.24
C ASP A 61 -8.80 -12.75 -0.75
N ILE A 62 -8.55 -11.52 -0.29
CA ILE A 62 -8.57 -10.31 -1.13
C ILE A 62 -7.18 -10.05 -1.73
N ASP A 63 -7.12 -10.11 -3.06
CA ASP A 63 -5.97 -9.72 -3.85
C ASP A 63 -6.22 -8.38 -4.57
N THR A 64 -5.69 -7.30 -3.98
CA THR A 64 -5.77 -5.96 -4.57
C THR A 64 -5.01 -5.85 -5.89
N GLN A 65 -3.89 -6.57 -6.06
CA GLN A 65 -3.15 -6.54 -7.31
C GLN A 65 -4.00 -7.13 -8.42
N LYS A 66 -4.65 -8.28 -8.17
CA LYS A 66 -5.61 -8.87 -9.11
C LYS A 66 -6.80 -7.95 -9.41
N THR A 67 -7.28 -7.22 -8.42
CA THR A 67 -8.35 -6.21 -8.63
C THR A 67 -7.86 -5.08 -9.54
N MET A 68 -6.62 -4.60 -9.36
CA MET A 68 -6.01 -3.60 -10.24
C MET A 68 -5.82 -4.15 -11.65
N ASP A 69 -5.32 -5.37 -11.80
CA ASP A 69 -5.11 -6.00 -13.11
C ASP A 69 -6.45 -6.13 -13.87
N THR A 70 -7.53 -6.49 -13.16
CA THR A 70 -8.89 -6.56 -13.72
C THR A 70 -9.39 -5.18 -14.15
N LEU A 71 -9.21 -4.17 -13.30
CA LEU A 71 -9.60 -2.78 -13.61
C LEU A 71 -8.89 -2.27 -14.87
N TYR A 72 -7.58 -2.51 -14.98
CA TYR A 72 -6.81 -2.08 -16.14
C TYR A 72 -7.22 -2.84 -17.40
N LYS A 73 -7.36 -4.17 -17.33
CA LYS A 73 -7.77 -5.00 -18.46
C LYS A 73 -9.15 -4.62 -19.01
N ASP A 74 -10.12 -4.40 -18.13
CA ASP A 74 -11.52 -4.24 -18.54
C ASP A 74 -11.85 -2.80 -18.96
N PHE A 75 -11.12 -1.80 -18.45
CA PHE A 75 -11.48 -0.39 -18.62
C PHE A 75 -10.39 0.52 -19.22
N LEU A 76 -9.14 0.07 -19.32
CA LEU A 76 -8.01 0.91 -19.75
C LEU A 76 -7.30 0.34 -20.99
N ALA A 77 -6.68 1.25 -21.75
CA ALA A 77 -5.89 0.92 -22.94
C ALA A 77 -4.37 0.82 -22.65
N ILE A 78 -4.00 0.74 -21.38
CA ILE A 78 -2.61 0.68 -20.91
C ILE A 78 -2.47 -0.43 -19.87
N GLU A 79 -1.24 -0.94 -19.71
CA GLU A 79 -0.93 -1.94 -18.69
C GLU A 79 -0.70 -1.29 -17.31
N PRO A 80 -1.05 -1.99 -16.21
CA PRO A 80 -0.73 -1.54 -14.87
C PRO A 80 0.79 -1.56 -14.67
N SER A 81 1.33 -0.49 -14.07
CA SER A 81 2.77 -0.42 -13.77
C SER A 81 3.06 0.41 -12.53
N GLY A 82 4.18 0.11 -11.86
CA GLY A 82 4.61 0.82 -10.67
C GLY A 82 4.07 0.25 -9.37
N THR A 83 4.03 1.08 -8.32
CA THR A 83 3.67 0.70 -6.96
C THR A 83 2.79 1.79 -6.38
N TYR A 84 1.56 1.43 -6.01
CA TYR A 84 0.53 2.36 -5.52
C TYR A 84 0.24 2.19 -4.02
N TRP A 85 0.80 1.16 -3.39
CA TRP A 85 0.76 0.93 -1.96
C TRP A 85 2.00 0.15 -1.53
N VAL A 86 2.42 0.33 -0.29
CA VAL A 86 3.50 -0.47 0.33
C VAL A 86 3.09 -0.82 1.75
N GLY A 87 3.39 -2.05 2.15
CA GLY A 87 3.04 -2.60 3.46
C GLY A 87 4.22 -2.64 4.44
N PRO A 88 4.05 -3.37 5.55
CA PRO A 88 5.09 -3.60 6.55
C PRO A 88 6.32 -4.22 5.90
N GLN A 89 7.50 -3.90 6.43
CA GLN A 89 8.70 -4.60 6.01
C GLN A 89 8.61 -6.04 6.54
N ALA A 90 8.67 -7.04 5.66
CA ALA A 90 8.70 -8.45 6.08
C ALA A 90 9.81 -8.65 7.11
N ASP A 91 9.50 -9.34 8.19
CA ASP A 91 10.44 -9.59 9.28
C ASP A 91 11.77 -10.12 8.70
N LYS A 92 12.87 -9.42 9.00
CA LYS A 92 14.19 -10.02 8.90
C LYS A 92 14.25 -11.10 9.98
N LYS A 93 13.88 -12.33 9.63
CA LYS A 93 14.35 -13.51 10.37
C LYS A 93 15.84 -13.68 10.16
#